data_AF-A0AA35MIN5-F1
#
_entry.id   AF-A0AA35MIN5-F1
#
_cell.length_a   1.000
_cell.length_b   1.000
_cell.length_c   1.000
_cell.angle_alpha   90.00
_cell.angle_beta   90.00
_cell.angle_gamma   90.00
#
_symmetry.space_group_name_H-M   'P 1'
#
loop_
_entity.id
_entity.type
_entity.pdbx_description
1 polymer ?
#
loop_
_entity_poly.entity_id
_entity_poly.type
_entity_poly.pdbx_seq_one_letter_code
_entity_poly.pdbx_strand_id
1 'polypeptide(L)'
;MASEFSVKYALAALQNPGYYAENDSEIGNRASEPFEDIDQEAGLEFYQRNFLSDNRISDVLESCFGQCKLVAYRIFTPEPTRIFQFRRGGEEADCILVALLWPPESEVIYYSNSLKHKLLAVDSDNGLLRVPQAAANQAGCGEGIRISLKQGGLTIQDGRTLVTFARGKPIAATFASNEFLKKWRWNKRVLATTEEMERKLKASENERFGLYVDFARAATSAADPTITNPQ
;
A
#
# COMPACT_ATOMS: atom_id res chain seq x y z
N MET A 1 24.36 -1.44 -14.73
CA MET A 1 24.77 -1.13 -13.35
C MET A 1 23.54 -0.63 -12.63
N ALA A 2 23.04 -1.36 -11.64
CA ALA A 2 21.95 -0.87 -10.79
C ALA A 2 22.51 0.30 -9.96
N SER A 3 21.85 1.46 -9.96
CA SER A 3 22.22 2.53 -9.04
C SER A 3 21.91 2.06 -7.62
N GLU A 4 22.88 2.18 -6.72
CA GLU A 4 22.64 1.88 -5.31
C GLU A 4 21.50 2.76 -4.77
N PHE A 5 20.60 2.15 -4.00
CA PHE A 5 19.48 2.86 -3.41
C PHE A 5 19.96 4.02 -2.52
N SER A 6 19.24 5.13 -2.56
CA SER A 6 19.50 6.29 -1.71
C SER A 6 18.20 6.81 -1.10
N VAL A 7 18.10 6.72 0.22
CA VAL A 7 16.96 7.29 1.00
C VAL A 7 16.77 8.76 0.66
N LYS A 8 17.86 9.55 0.60
CA LYS A 8 17.79 10.97 0.25
C LYS A 8 17.14 11.21 -1.12
N TYR A 9 17.47 10.39 -2.11
CA TYR A 9 16.86 10.48 -3.43
C TYR A 9 15.38 10.11 -3.39
N ALA A 10 15.02 9.03 -2.70
CA ALA A 10 13.63 8.62 -2.54
C ALA A 10 12.78 9.71 -1.84
N LEU A 11 13.30 10.32 -0.77
CA LEU A 11 12.65 11.42 -0.08
C LEU A 11 12.45 12.65 -0.98
N ALA A 12 13.47 13.02 -1.77
CA ALA A 12 13.33 14.11 -2.74
C ALA A 12 12.26 13.78 -3.80
N ALA A 13 12.22 12.55 -4.30
CA ALA A 13 11.23 12.10 -5.27
C ALA A 13 9.80 12.09 -4.69
N LEU A 14 9.63 11.78 -3.39
CA LEU A 14 8.34 11.88 -2.70
C LEU A 14 7.86 13.32 -2.50
N GLN A 15 8.77 14.30 -2.42
CA GLN A 15 8.39 15.72 -2.41
C GLN A 15 7.99 16.21 -3.80
N ASN A 16 8.73 15.78 -4.82
CA ASN A 16 8.46 16.07 -6.22
C ASN A 16 9.22 15.04 -7.08
N PRO A 17 8.54 14.18 -7.86
CA PRO A 17 7.16 14.30 -8.36
C PRO A 17 6.03 13.80 -7.45
N GLY A 18 6.32 13.22 -6.28
CA GLY A 18 5.32 12.61 -5.39
C GLY A 18 5.38 11.08 -5.32
N TYR A 19 6.37 10.48 -5.98
CA TYR A 19 6.61 9.04 -5.99
C TYR A 19 8.08 8.72 -6.25
N TYR A 20 8.50 7.58 -5.75
CA TYR A 20 9.74 6.88 -6.06
C TYR A 20 9.40 5.57 -6.78
N ALA A 21 10.22 5.18 -7.75
CA ALA A 21 10.04 3.96 -8.52
C ALA A 21 11.38 3.31 -8.87
N GLU A 22 11.44 1.99 -8.80
CA GLU A 22 12.62 1.19 -9.11
C GLU A 22 12.22 -0.12 -9.78
N ASN A 23 12.92 -0.49 -10.86
CA ASN A 23 12.79 -1.83 -11.45
C ASN A 23 13.63 -2.80 -10.62
N ASP A 24 13.02 -3.91 -10.19
CA ASP A 24 13.67 -4.92 -9.37
C ASP A 24 13.03 -6.28 -9.70
N SER A 25 13.82 -7.16 -10.33
CA SER A 25 13.36 -8.48 -10.74
C SER A 25 13.05 -9.41 -9.57
N GLU A 26 13.76 -9.27 -8.44
CA GLU A 26 13.50 -10.09 -7.26
C GLU A 26 12.19 -9.69 -6.59
N ILE A 27 11.92 -8.39 -6.50
CA ILE A 27 10.59 -7.92 -6.09
C ILE A 27 9.53 -8.37 -7.09
N GLY A 28 9.78 -8.26 -8.39
CA GLY A 28 8.83 -8.69 -9.42
C GLY A 28 8.42 -10.15 -9.27
N ASN A 29 9.40 -11.04 -9.11
CA ASN A 29 9.15 -12.46 -8.89
C ASN A 29 8.32 -12.69 -7.63
N ARG A 30 8.65 -12.02 -6.51
CA ARG A 30 7.90 -12.13 -5.24
C ARG A 30 6.49 -11.57 -5.36
N ALA A 31 6.30 -10.45 -6.04
CA ALA A 31 4.99 -9.85 -6.30
C ALA A 31 4.08 -10.69 -7.21
N SER A 32 4.61 -11.75 -7.82
CA SER A 32 3.85 -12.73 -8.60
C SER A 32 3.35 -13.92 -7.76
N GLU A 33 3.76 -14.02 -6.50
CA GLU A 33 3.24 -15.01 -5.55
C GLU A 33 1.73 -14.79 -5.31
N PRO A 34 0.94 -15.84 -5.01
CA PRO A 34 -0.46 -15.69 -4.64
C PRO A 34 -0.63 -14.70 -3.48
N PHE A 35 -1.57 -13.76 -3.63
CA PHE A 35 -1.86 -12.82 -2.56
C PHE A 35 -2.71 -13.50 -1.47
N GLU A 36 -2.18 -13.50 -0.26
CA GLU A 36 -2.90 -13.80 0.97
C GLU A 36 -2.87 -12.57 1.88
N ASP A 37 -3.92 -12.39 2.67
CA ASP A 37 -4.03 -11.25 3.56
C ASP A 37 -3.24 -11.46 4.86
N ILE A 38 -2.95 -10.39 5.59
CA ILE A 38 -2.12 -10.44 6.82
C ILE A 38 -2.77 -11.23 7.96
N ASP A 39 -4.05 -11.54 7.89
CA ASP A 39 -4.71 -12.40 8.86
C ASP A 39 -4.48 -13.91 8.61
N GLN A 40 -3.86 -14.25 7.48
CA GLN A 40 -3.33 -15.57 7.15
C GLN A 40 -1.83 -15.63 7.41
N GLU A 41 -1.31 -16.84 7.70
CA GLU A 41 0.11 -17.04 8.00
C GLU A 41 1.01 -16.67 6.82
N ALA A 42 0.73 -17.17 5.62
CA ALA A 42 1.54 -16.87 4.44
C ALA A 42 1.46 -15.37 4.05
N GLY A 43 0.32 -14.72 4.25
CA GLY A 43 0.19 -13.28 4.03
C GLY A 43 0.99 -12.44 5.01
N LEU A 44 1.03 -12.81 6.29
CA LEU A 44 1.88 -12.16 7.30
C LEU A 44 3.37 -12.37 6.99
N GLU A 45 3.78 -13.59 6.67
CA GLU A 45 5.17 -13.90 6.29
C GLU A 45 5.60 -13.11 5.06
N PHE A 46 4.73 -13.03 4.05
CA PHE A 46 4.97 -12.22 2.86
C PHE A 46 5.14 -10.74 3.21
N TYR A 47 4.26 -10.19 4.04
CA TYR A 47 4.33 -8.80 4.48
C TYR A 47 5.64 -8.50 5.23
N GLN A 48 6.02 -9.35 6.18
CA GLN A 48 7.27 -9.21 6.93
C GLN A 48 8.49 -9.25 6.00
N ARG A 49 8.56 -10.26 5.13
CA ARG A 49 9.69 -10.47 4.21
C ARG A 49 9.86 -9.34 3.21
N ASN A 50 8.76 -8.78 2.70
CA ASN A 50 8.80 -7.89 1.53
C ASN A 50 8.56 -6.41 1.84
N PHE A 51 7.92 -6.08 2.96
CA PHE A 51 7.66 -4.68 3.34
C PHE A 51 8.46 -4.26 4.58
N LEU A 52 8.47 -5.08 5.64
CA LEU A 52 9.18 -4.70 6.88
C LEU A 52 10.69 -4.88 6.77
N SER A 53 11.13 -5.95 6.10
CA SER A 53 12.55 -6.28 5.94
C SER A 53 13.22 -5.64 4.72
N ASP A 54 12.47 -4.95 3.85
CA ASP A 54 13.06 -4.23 2.72
C ASP A 54 13.53 -2.84 3.19
N ASN A 55 14.85 -2.65 3.26
CA ASN A 55 15.47 -1.41 3.72
C ASN A 55 15.01 -0.17 2.93
N ARG A 56 14.65 -0.32 1.65
CA ARG A 56 14.19 0.82 0.85
C ARG A 56 12.87 1.35 1.35
N ILE A 57 11.97 0.44 1.77
CA ILE A 57 10.67 0.78 2.32
C ILE A 57 10.85 1.25 3.77
N SER A 58 11.54 0.47 4.59
CA SER A 58 11.65 0.76 6.02
C SER A 58 12.41 2.06 6.30
N ASP A 59 13.52 2.33 5.62
CA ASP A 59 14.30 3.57 5.82
C ASP A 59 13.53 4.81 5.36
N VAL A 60 12.75 4.71 4.27
CA VAL A 60 11.90 5.82 3.79
C VAL A 60 10.78 6.10 4.78
N LEU A 61 10.09 5.06 5.25
CA LEU A 61 9.02 5.20 6.24
C LEU A 61 9.54 5.79 7.56
N GLU A 62 10.67 5.30 8.05
CA GLU A 62 11.34 5.80 9.26
C GLU A 62 11.76 7.26 9.08
N SER A 63 12.34 7.62 7.93
CA SER A 63 12.74 9.00 7.65
C SER A 63 11.55 9.96 7.54
N CYS A 64 10.41 9.50 7.01
CA CYS A 64 9.21 10.32 6.85
C CYS A 64 8.37 10.44 8.13
N PHE A 65 8.27 9.37 8.92
CA PHE A 65 7.31 9.28 10.02
C PHE A 65 7.94 9.00 11.39
N GLY A 66 9.19 8.52 11.44
CA GLY A 66 9.84 7.96 12.64
C GLY A 66 9.19 6.65 13.06
N GLN A 67 7.90 6.71 13.42
CA GLN A 67 7.05 5.57 13.73
C GLN A 67 5.77 5.62 12.88
N CYS A 68 5.43 4.49 12.27
CA CYS A 68 4.21 4.38 11.48
C CYS A 68 3.48 3.06 11.69
N LYS A 69 2.22 3.04 11.26
CA LYS A 69 1.40 1.83 11.27
C LYS A 69 0.87 1.51 9.89
N LEU A 70 0.79 0.22 9.60
CA LEU A 70 0.04 -0.31 8.46
C LEU A 70 -1.45 -0.06 8.67
N VAL A 71 -2.08 0.67 7.76
CA VAL A 71 -3.53 1.00 7.81
C VAL A 71 -4.34 0.25 6.77
N ALA A 72 -3.70 -0.22 5.69
CA ALA A 72 -4.33 -1.04 4.67
C ALA A 72 -3.30 -1.94 4.00
N TYR A 73 -3.73 -3.15 3.65
CA TYR A 73 -2.95 -4.13 2.90
C TYR A 73 -3.87 -4.83 1.93
N ARG A 74 -3.61 -4.72 0.62
CA ARG A 74 -4.48 -5.27 -0.43
C ARG A 74 -3.79 -5.33 -1.78
N ILE A 75 -4.39 -6.08 -2.70
CA ILE A 75 -4.03 -6.09 -4.12
C ILE A 75 -4.92 -5.12 -4.90
N PHE A 76 -4.37 -4.48 -5.95
CA PHE A 76 -5.15 -3.69 -6.89
C PHE A 76 -5.27 -4.37 -8.26
N THR A 77 -6.37 -4.10 -8.95
CA THR A 77 -6.60 -4.53 -10.33
C THR A 77 -6.31 -3.37 -11.30
N PRO A 78 -5.76 -3.63 -12.50
CA PRO A 78 -5.61 -2.61 -13.53
C PRO A 78 -6.92 -1.89 -13.85
N GLU A 79 -6.86 -0.57 -13.88
CA GLU A 79 -7.96 0.32 -14.28
C GLU A 79 -7.38 1.45 -15.16
N PRO A 80 -6.97 1.14 -16.42
CA PRO A 80 -6.12 2.01 -17.23
C PRO A 80 -6.75 3.33 -17.66
N THR A 81 -8.06 3.50 -17.50
CA THR A 81 -8.81 4.70 -17.90
C THR A 81 -9.18 5.61 -16.74
N ARG A 82 -8.80 5.24 -15.51
CA ARG A 82 -9.20 5.96 -14.29
C ARG A 82 -7.98 6.48 -13.54
N ILE A 83 -8.11 7.68 -13.01
CA ILE A 83 -7.12 8.32 -12.14
C ILE A 83 -7.61 8.22 -10.71
N PHE A 84 -6.72 7.82 -9.81
CA PHE A 84 -7.00 7.65 -8.39
C PHE A 84 -6.02 8.44 -7.53
N GLN A 85 -6.42 8.66 -6.29
CA GLN A 85 -5.54 9.01 -5.17
C GLN A 85 -5.97 8.17 -3.95
N PHE A 86 -5.02 7.86 -3.08
CA PHE A 86 -5.30 7.14 -1.83
C PHE A 86 -5.86 8.07 -0.76
N ARG A 87 -5.50 9.35 -0.86
CA ARG A 87 -5.88 10.39 0.09
C ARG A 87 -6.18 11.68 -0.64
N ARG A 88 -7.18 12.44 -0.16
CA ARG A 88 -7.43 13.79 -0.69
C ARG A 88 -6.19 14.67 -0.49
N GLY A 89 -5.73 15.29 -1.57
CA GLY A 89 -4.52 16.11 -1.62
C GLY A 89 -4.61 17.52 -1.04
N GLY A 90 -3.55 18.29 -1.28
CA GLY A 90 -3.29 19.63 -0.75
C GLY A 90 -2.02 19.64 0.11
N GLU A 91 -1.21 20.70 0.01
CA GLU A 91 0.08 20.82 0.71
C GLU A 91 -0.07 20.64 2.23
N GLU A 92 -1.14 21.21 2.80
CA GLU A 92 -1.48 21.16 4.22
C GLU A 92 -2.13 19.83 4.68
N ALA A 93 -2.42 18.91 3.76
CA ALA A 93 -3.04 17.63 4.12
C ALA A 93 -1.99 16.68 4.72
N ASP A 94 -2.35 16.03 5.83
CA ASP A 94 -1.51 14.97 6.40
C ASP A 94 -1.23 13.88 5.36
N CYS A 95 0.01 13.37 5.38
CA CYS A 95 0.53 12.41 4.42
C CYS A 95 0.32 10.96 4.89
N ILE A 96 0.00 10.09 3.94
CA ILE A 96 0.18 8.64 4.05
C ILE A 96 1.18 8.22 2.98
N LEU A 97 1.96 7.17 3.23
CA LEU A 97 2.82 6.57 2.22
C LEU A 97 2.28 5.22 1.78
N VAL A 98 2.36 4.93 0.49
CA VAL A 98 1.93 3.65 -0.08
C VAL A 98 3.13 3.01 -0.74
N ALA A 99 3.56 1.88 -0.21
CA ALA A 99 4.53 1.02 -0.87
C ALA A 99 3.78 0.00 -1.74
N LEU A 100 4.20 -0.18 -2.98
CA LEU A 100 3.59 -1.11 -3.93
C LEU A 100 4.66 -2.01 -4.53
N LEU A 101 4.41 -3.31 -4.46
CA LEU A 101 5.22 -4.33 -5.12
C LEU A 101 4.51 -4.74 -6.41
N TRP A 102 5.23 -4.64 -7.52
CA TRP A 102 4.69 -4.84 -8.86
C TRP A 102 5.22 -6.13 -9.46
N PRO A 103 4.35 -7.02 -9.98
CA PRO A 103 4.79 -8.18 -10.74
C PRO A 103 5.41 -7.75 -12.08
N PRO A 104 6.07 -8.66 -12.82
CA PRO A 104 6.61 -8.37 -14.15
C PRO A 104 5.55 -7.87 -15.12
N GLU A 105 6.01 -7.17 -16.15
CA GLU A 105 5.19 -6.55 -17.19
C GLU A 105 4.15 -5.55 -16.66
N SER A 106 4.45 -4.92 -15.52
CA SER A 106 3.60 -3.91 -14.91
C SER A 106 3.80 -2.52 -15.51
N GLU A 107 2.76 -1.70 -15.44
CA GLU A 107 2.80 -0.32 -15.87
C GLU A 107 1.92 0.54 -14.97
N VAL A 108 2.46 1.68 -14.55
CA VAL A 108 1.78 2.67 -13.72
C VAL A 108 1.98 4.06 -14.31
N ILE A 109 0.97 4.92 -14.19
CA ILE A 109 1.06 6.32 -14.62
C ILE A 109 0.90 7.19 -13.39
N TYR A 110 1.86 8.07 -13.15
CA TYR A 110 1.83 9.03 -12.06
C TYR A 110 1.70 10.44 -12.61
N TYR A 111 0.93 11.30 -11.94
CA TYR A 111 0.73 12.68 -12.39
C TYR A 111 1.46 13.62 -11.43
N SER A 112 2.55 14.21 -11.91
CA SER A 112 3.41 15.07 -11.11
C SER A 112 2.67 16.33 -10.64
N ASN A 113 3.16 16.95 -9.56
CA ASN A 113 2.56 18.12 -8.90
C ASN A 113 1.17 17.91 -8.29
N SER A 114 0.50 16.77 -8.53
CA SER A 114 -0.88 16.59 -8.10
C SER A 114 -1.06 16.59 -6.58
N LEU A 115 -0.04 16.15 -5.83
CA LEU A 115 -0.05 16.10 -4.36
C LEU A 115 -0.30 17.48 -3.72
N LYS A 116 0.04 18.57 -4.43
CA LYS A 116 -0.11 19.96 -3.99
C LYS A 116 -1.54 20.47 -4.10
N HIS A 117 -2.40 19.78 -4.87
CA HIS A 117 -3.74 20.26 -5.20
C HIS A 117 -4.82 19.52 -4.41
N LYS A 118 -5.79 20.29 -3.91
CA LYS A 118 -7.03 19.73 -3.38
C LYS A 118 -8.02 19.52 -4.52
N LEU A 119 -7.98 18.32 -5.10
CA LEU A 119 -8.77 17.97 -6.28
C LEU A 119 -10.17 17.47 -5.92
N LEU A 120 -11.13 17.73 -6.81
CA LEU A 120 -12.44 17.09 -6.76
C LEU A 120 -12.26 15.58 -6.96
N ALA A 121 -12.70 14.81 -5.98
CA ALA A 121 -12.60 13.36 -6.01
C ALA A 121 -13.84 12.70 -5.41
N VAL A 122 -14.22 11.56 -5.98
CA VAL A 122 -15.36 10.75 -5.56
C VAL A 122 -14.89 9.37 -5.11
N ASP A 123 -15.59 8.76 -4.17
CA ASP A 123 -15.26 7.40 -3.75
C ASP A 123 -15.46 6.42 -4.92
N SER A 124 -14.63 5.38 -4.95
CA SER A 124 -14.62 4.35 -5.99
C SER A 124 -14.66 2.97 -5.37
N ASP A 125 -15.16 1.99 -6.12
CA ASP A 125 -15.40 0.63 -5.64
C ASP A 125 -14.11 -0.11 -5.21
N ASN A 126 -12.95 0.32 -5.71
CA ASN A 126 -11.64 -0.18 -5.32
C ASN A 126 -11.13 0.41 -3.98
N GLY A 127 -11.97 1.17 -3.28
CA GLY A 127 -11.64 1.83 -2.02
C GLY A 127 -10.60 2.94 -2.16
N LEU A 128 -10.48 3.54 -3.35
CA LEU A 128 -9.70 4.75 -3.61
C LEU A 128 -10.62 5.92 -3.99
N LEU A 129 -10.03 7.10 -4.09
CA LEU A 129 -10.71 8.30 -4.54
C LEU A 129 -10.45 8.50 -6.03
N ARG A 130 -11.48 8.38 -6.86
CA ARG A 130 -11.40 8.64 -8.30
C ARG A 130 -11.41 10.13 -8.57
N VAL A 131 -10.45 10.57 -9.38
CA VAL A 131 -10.31 11.97 -9.83
C VAL A 131 -10.66 12.04 -11.32
N PRO A 132 -11.63 12.88 -11.72
CA PRO A 132 -11.93 13.08 -13.13
C PRO A 132 -10.74 13.70 -13.87
N GLN A 133 -10.43 13.23 -15.08
CA GLN A 133 -9.36 13.78 -15.92
C GLN A 133 -9.49 15.31 -16.11
N ALA A 134 -10.72 15.82 -16.30
CA ALA A 134 -10.96 17.25 -16.43
C ALA A 134 -10.49 18.05 -15.19
N ALA A 135 -10.68 17.51 -13.99
CA ALA A 135 -10.21 18.14 -12.76
C ALA A 135 -8.68 18.14 -12.67
N ALA A 136 -8.03 17.05 -13.08
CA ALA A 136 -6.57 16.98 -13.15
C ALA A 136 -6.00 17.97 -14.19
N ASN A 137 -6.62 18.04 -15.38
CA ASN A 137 -6.23 18.99 -16.43
C ASN A 137 -6.37 20.45 -15.97
N GLN A 138 -7.50 20.79 -15.33
CA GLN A 138 -7.75 22.14 -14.82
C GLN A 138 -6.73 22.57 -13.77
N ALA A 139 -6.23 21.63 -12.97
CA ALA A 139 -5.18 21.88 -11.98
C ALA A 139 -3.75 21.89 -12.57
N GLY A 140 -3.59 21.62 -13.87
CA GLY A 140 -2.28 21.55 -14.52
C GLY A 140 -1.48 20.28 -14.21
N CYS A 141 -2.12 19.24 -13.67
CA CYS A 141 -1.51 17.94 -13.37
C CYS A 141 -2.16 16.80 -14.20
N GLY A 142 -2.69 17.14 -15.38
CA GLY A 142 -3.38 16.18 -16.26
C GLY A 142 -2.46 15.28 -17.07
N GLU A 143 -1.21 15.69 -17.24
CA GLU A 143 -0.20 14.95 -18.00
C GLU A 143 0.49 13.92 -17.11
N GLY A 144 0.18 12.64 -17.37
CA GLY A 144 0.73 11.52 -16.61
C GLY A 144 2.05 11.02 -17.19
N ILE A 145 3.00 10.70 -16.30
CA ILE A 145 4.27 10.07 -16.63
C ILE A 145 4.11 8.56 -16.47
N ARG A 146 4.34 7.83 -17.56
CA ARG A 146 4.25 6.38 -17.59
C ARG A 146 5.56 5.74 -17.13
N ILE A 147 5.47 4.89 -16.13
CA ILE A 147 6.58 4.10 -15.60
C ILE A 147 6.38 2.64 -15.99
N SER A 148 7.36 2.09 -16.71
CA SER A 148 7.39 0.68 -17.11
C SER A 148 8.25 -0.13 -16.12
N LEU A 149 7.62 -1.13 -15.51
CA LEU A 149 8.24 -2.07 -14.57
C LEU A 149 8.30 -3.44 -15.24
N LYS A 150 9.14 -3.56 -16.27
CA LYS A 150 9.19 -4.76 -17.15
C LYS A 150 9.50 -6.02 -16.36
N GLN A 151 10.45 -5.94 -15.44
CA GLN A 151 10.82 -7.06 -14.57
C GLN A 151 10.05 -7.04 -13.24
N GLY A 152 9.08 -6.14 -13.09
CA GLY A 152 8.46 -5.80 -11.83
C GLY A 152 9.32 -4.82 -11.03
N GLY A 153 8.97 -4.63 -9.77
CA GLY A 153 9.74 -3.78 -8.87
C GLY A 153 8.90 -3.08 -7.81
N LEU A 154 9.46 -1.99 -7.29
CA LEU A 154 8.94 -1.25 -6.15
C LEU A 154 8.53 0.15 -6.57
N THR A 155 7.40 0.61 -6.06
CA THR A 155 7.12 2.04 -5.96
C THR A 155 6.75 2.43 -4.54
N ILE A 156 7.13 3.65 -4.14
CA ILE A 156 6.68 4.28 -2.90
C ILE A 156 6.08 5.62 -3.30
N GLN A 157 4.87 5.93 -2.88
CA GLN A 157 4.23 7.20 -3.23
C GLN A 157 3.60 7.89 -2.02
N ASP A 158 3.54 9.21 -2.10
CA ASP A 158 2.62 9.99 -1.28
C ASP A 158 1.18 9.67 -1.70
N GLY A 159 0.30 9.37 -0.74
CA GLY A 159 -1.07 8.97 -1.02
C GLY A 159 -1.92 10.06 -1.72
N ARG A 160 -1.45 11.30 -1.76
CA ARG A 160 -2.08 12.43 -2.47
C ARG A 160 -1.67 12.49 -3.94
N THR A 161 -0.62 11.78 -4.33
CA THR A 161 -0.18 11.69 -5.73
C THR A 161 -1.23 10.93 -6.53
N LEU A 162 -1.58 11.48 -7.70
CA LEU A 162 -2.51 10.84 -8.61
C LEU A 162 -1.81 9.67 -9.30
N VAL A 163 -2.55 8.58 -9.46
CA VAL A 163 -2.04 7.36 -10.05
C VAL A 163 -3.09 6.67 -10.92
N THR A 164 -2.65 6.05 -12.01
CA THR A 164 -3.42 5.10 -12.80
C THR A 164 -2.68 3.77 -12.82
N PHE A 165 -3.38 2.70 -12.41
CA PHE A 165 -2.90 1.33 -12.51
C PHE A 165 -3.13 0.84 -13.95
N ALA A 166 -2.17 1.06 -14.84
CA ALA A 166 -2.34 0.77 -16.26
C ALA A 166 -2.26 -0.73 -16.56
N ARG A 167 -1.34 -1.45 -15.93
CA ARG A 167 -1.15 -2.90 -16.09
C ARG A 167 -0.45 -3.51 -14.87
N GLY A 168 -0.70 -4.79 -14.63
CA GLY A 168 -0.17 -5.52 -13.48
C GLY A 168 -1.04 -5.33 -12.23
N LYS A 169 -0.97 -6.30 -11.31
CA LYS A 169 -1.74 -6.31 -10.07
C LYS A 169 -0.81 -6.09 -8.88
N PRO A 170 -0.57 -4.84 -8.46
CA PRO A 170 0.37 -4.60 -7.38
C PRO A 170 -0.21 -5.01 -6.03
N ILE A 171 0.66 -5.51 -5.16
CA ILE A 171 0.39 -5.69 -3.73
C ILE A 171 0.78 -4.39 -3.04
N ALA A 172 -0.15 -3.78 -2.32
CA ALA A 172 0.03 -2.48 -1.70
C ALA A 172 -0.05 -2.57 -0.17
N ALA A 173 0.92 -1.93 0.49
CA ALA A 173 0.91 -1.66 1.92
C ALA A 173 0.86 -0.14 2.13
N THR A 174 -0.17 0.32 2.84
CA THR A 174 -0.38 1.75 3.13
C THR A 174 -0.03 2.03 4.58
N PHE A 175 0.78 3.05 4.81
CA PHE A 175 1.32 3.43 6.10
C PHE A 175 0.94 4.85 6.47
N ALA A 176 0.72 5.08 7.75
CA ALA A 176 0.49 6.41 8.29
C ALA A 176 1.22 6.62 9.61
N SER A 177 1.60 7.87 9.89
CA SER A 177 2.27 8.23 11.14
C SER A 177 1.34 8.09 12.35
N ASN A 178 1.93 7.84 13.53
CA ASN A 178 1.17 7.80 14.78
C ASN A 178 0.45 9.14 15.07
N GLU A 179 1.08 10.28 14.75
CA GLU A 179 0.48 11.61 14.92
C GLU A 179 -0.76 11.81 14.05
N PHE A 180 -0.71 11.35 12.80
CA PHE A 180 -1.88 11.38 11.93
C PHE A 180 -3.01 10.52 12.50
N LEU A 181 -2.70 9.28 12.92
CA LEU A 181 -3.69 8.35 13.44
C LEU A 181 -4.36 8.81 14.74
N LYS A 182 -3.71 9.64 15.55
CA LYS A 182 -4.34 10.27 16.73
C LYS A 182 -5.43 11.27 16.35
N LYS A 183 -5.22 12.05 15.28
CA LYS A 183 -6.19 13.04 14.79
C LYS A 183 -7.31 12.37 13.99
N TRP A 184 -7.00 11.28 13.33
CA TRP A 184 -7.84 10.68 12.30
C TRP A 184 -8.78 9.60 12.88
N ARG A 185 -10.10 9.84 12.81
CA ARG A 185 -11.15 8.94 13.32
C ARG A 185 -11.54 7.84 12.31
N TRP A 186 -10.57 7.19 11.67
CA TRP A 186 -10.89 6.00 10.87
C TRP A 186 -11.18 4.80 11.76
N ASN A 187 -12.18 4.01 11.36
CA ASN A 187 -12.38 2.68 11.91
C ASN A 187 -11.15 1.85 11.56
N LYS A 188 -10.53 1.28 12.58
CA LYS A 188 -9.49 0.28 12.36
C LYS A 188 -10.07 -0.87 11.56
N ARG A 189 -9.24 -1.46 10.71
CA ARG A 189 -9.61 -2.70 10.03
C ARG A 189 -9.77 -3.78 11.11
N VAL A 190 -10.89 -4.49 11.09
CA VAL A 190 -11.11 -5.64 11.97
C VAL A 190 -10.59 -6.89 11.27
N LEU A 191 -9.63 -7.58 11.90
CA LEU A 191 -9.10 -8.86 11.44
C LEU A 191 -9.79 -10.00 12.19
N ALA A 192 -10.47 -10.88 11.46
CA ALA A 192 -11.06 -12.08 12.02
C ALA A 192 -9.97 -13.16 12.08
N THR A 193 -9.46 -13.44 13.27
CA THR A 193 -8.25 -14.26 13.41
C THR A 193 -8.29 -15.18 14.64
N THR A 194 -7.39 -16.16 14.65
CA THR A 194 -7.17 -17.06 15.81
C THR A 194 -6.30 -16.36 16.86
N GLU A 195 -6.30 -16.86 18.10
CA GLU A 195 -5.38 -16.35 19.14
C GLU A 195 -3.91 -16.48 18.75
N GLU A 196 -3.56 -17.57 18.07
CA GLU A 196 -2.21 -17.79 17.57
C GLU A 196 -1.80 -16.73 16.56
N MET A 197 -2.66 -16.46 15.57
CA MET A 197 -2.36 -15.45 14.55
C MET A 197 -2.37 -14.03 15.10
N GLU A 198 -3.26 -13.71 16.06
CA GLU A 198 -3.21 -12.43 16.78
C GLU A 198 -1.86 -12.24 17.49
N ARG A 199 -1.35 -13.30 18.14
CA ARG A 199 -0.04 -13.26 18.81
C ARG A 199 1.09 -13.07 17.79
N LYS A 200 1.06 -13.75 16.64
CA LYS A 200 2.05 -13.57 15.56
C LYS A 200 2.01 -12.13 15.00
N LEU A 201 0.81 -11.59 14.79
CA LEU A 201 0.62 -10.21 14.32
C LEU A 201 1.17 -9.19 15.33
N LYS A 202 0.86 -9.34 16.62
CA LYS A 202 1.42 -8.47 17.67
C LYS A 202 2.94 -8.59 17.78
N ALA A 203 3.49 -9.79 17.61
CA ALA A 203 4.94 -10.01 17.62
C ALA A 203 5.67 -9.41 16.41
N SER A 204 4.95 -9.10 15.32
CA SER A 204 5.50 -8.44 14.14
C SER A 204 5.66 -6.92 14.31
N GLU A 205 5.00 -6.33 15.31
CA GLU A 205 5.16 -4.93 15.66
C GLU A 205 6.53 -4.70 16.31
N ASN A 206 7.13 -3.54 16.07
CA ASN A 206 8.38 -3.11 16.67
C ASN A 206 8.36 -1.59 16.93
N GLU A 207 9.49 -1.05 17.38
CA GLU A 207 9.61 0.38 17.74
C GLU A 207 9.42 1.34 16.56
N ARG A 208 9.50 0.86 15.31
CA ARG A 208 9.35 1.64 14.07
C ARG A 208 8.02 1.38 13.37
N PHE A 209 7.55 0.12 13.39
CA PHE A 209 6.39 -0.33 12.62
C PHE A 209 5.35 -1.03 13.50
N GLY A 210 4.07 -0.69 13.30
CA GLY A 210 2.96 -1.39 13.93
C GLY A 210 1.79 -1.63 12.99
N LEU A 211 0.68 -2.15 13.53
CA LEU A 211 -0.55 -2.40 12.82
C LEU A 211 -1.66 -1.48 13.36
N TYR A 212 -2.46 -0.90 12.47
CA TYR A 212 -3.64 -0.12 12.84
C TYR A 212 -4.92 -0.92 12.61
N VAL A 213 -5.03 -2.00 13.39
CA VAL A 213 -6.11 -3.00 13.29
C VAL A 213 -6.77 -3.25 14.65
N ASP A 214 -8.00 -3.75 14.61
CA ASP A 214 -8.66 -4.40 15.74
C ASP A 214 -8.82 -5.89 15.43
N PHE A 215 -9.00 -6.72 16.46
CA PHE A 215 -9.14 -8.17 16.31
C PHE A 215 -10.56 -8.60 16.67
N ALA A 216 -11.15 -9.43 15.83
CA ALA A 216 -12.34 -10.20 16.13
C ALA A 216 -11.99 -11.68 16.18
N ARG A 217 -12.61 -12.42 17.10
CA ARG A 217 -12.43 -13.87 17.18
C ARG A 217 -13.08 -14.52 15.97
N ALA A 218 -12.31 -15.29 15.20
CA ALA A 218 -12.88 -16.16 14.19
C ALA A 218 -13.79 -17.19 14.88
N ALA A 219 -15.02 -17.38 14.38
CA ALA A 219 -15.90 -18.42 14.90
C ALA A 219 -15.21 -19.77 14.71
N THR A 220 -15.02 -20.52 15.80
CA THR A 220 -14.52 -21.88 15.73
C THR A 220 -15.51 -22.68 14.92
N SER A 221 -15.12 -23.12 13.72
CA SER A 221 -15.81 -24.22 13.05
C SER A 221 -15.59 -25.45 13.91
N ALA A 222 -16.51 -25.70 14.83
CA ALA A 222 -16.59 -26.97 15.52
C ALA A 222 -16.91 -28.01 14.44
N ALA A 223 -15.90 -28.77 14.01
CA ALA A 223 -16.13 -30.03 13.34
C ALA A 223 -16.99 -30.87 14.29
N ASP A 224 -18.26 -31.04 13.94
CA ASP A 224 -19.20 -31.90 14.64
C ASP A 224 -18.76 -33.36 14.43
N PRO A 225 -18.17 -34.05 15.42
CA PRO A 225 -17.66 -35.38 15.23
C PRO A 225 -18.66 -36.37 15.81
N THR A 226 -19.89 -36.41 15.29
CA THR A 226 -20.85 -37.46 15.69
C THR A 226 -22.00 -37.61 14.71
N ILE A 227 -21.87 -38.51 13.72
CA ILE A 227 -22.90 -39.52 13.47
C ILE A 227 -22.19 -40.82 13.09
N THR A 228 -21.89 -41.64 14.09
CA THR A 228 -21.77 -43.09 13.93
C THR A 228 -23.15 -43.63 13.61
N ASN A 229 -23.34 -44.20 12.42
CA ASN A 229 -24.47 -45.08 12.15
C ASN A 229 -24.01 -46.54 12.31
N PRO A 230 -24.61 -47.26 13.26
CA PRO A 230 -24.94 -48.65 13.02
C PRO A 230 -26.42 -48.89 13.27
N GLN A 231 -27.17 -49.20 12.21
CA GLN A 231 -28.04 -50.39 12.07
C GLN A 231 -28.67 -50.41 10.68
#